data_AF-A0A7I7RG24-F1
#
_entry.id   AF-A0A7I7RG24-F1
#
_cell.length_a   1.000
_cell.length_b   1.000
_cell.length_c   1.000
_cell.angle_alpha   90.00
_cell.angle_beta   90.00
_cell.angle_gamma   90.00
#
_symmetry.space_group_name_H-M   'P 1'
#
loop_
_entity.id
_entity.type
_entity.pdbx_description
1 polymer ?
#
loop_
_entity_poly.entity_id
_entity_poly.type
_entity_poly.pdbx_seq_one_letter_code
_entity_poly.pdbx_strand_id
1 'polypeptide(L)'
;MWTAPNGQTYTTTPGGAEFFEQLGRPTGEVLPAPPTCGPLDIHRGAMMPIRRRTRAEDKAYRIALERQHNAARLRRIQLLLAERLSRDDEPPPF
;
A
#
# COMPACT_ATOMS: atom_id res chain seq x y z
N MET A 1 -34.46 -22.79 18.93
CA MET A 1 -35.92 -22.53 18.91
C MET A 1 -36.16 -21.31 18.04
N TRP A 2 -37.11 -21.38 17.10
CA TRP A 2 -37.44 -20.26 16.22
C TRP A 2 -38.93 -19.96 16.32
N THR A 3 -39.28 -18.70 16.51
CA THR A 3 -40.68 -18.26 16.59
C THR A 3 -41.04 -17.48 15.33
N ALA A 4 -42.04 -17.96 14.62
CA ALA A 4 -42.56 -17.33 13.42
C ALA A 4 -43.36 -16.06 13.75
N PRO A 5 -43.51 -15.11 12.80
CA PRO A 5 -44.30 -13.89 12.99
C PRO A 5 -45.79 -14.13 13.31
N ASN A 6 -46.30 -15.33 12.99
CA ASN A 6 -47.66 -15.76 13.32
C ASN A 6 -47.79 -16.32 14.75
N GLY A 7 -46.73 -16.25 15.56
CA GLY A 7 -46.68 -16.74 16.94
C GLY A 7 -46.41 -18.23 17.09
N GLN A 8 -46.28 -19.00 16.00
CA GLN A 8 -45.94 -20.42 16.09
C GLN A 8 -44.46 -20.61 16.43
N THR A 9 -44.17 -21.51 17.37
CA THR A 9 -42.79 -21.81 17.78
C THR A 9 -42.39 -23.19 17.25
N TYR A 10 -41.26 -23.24 16.58
CA TYR A 10 -40.69 -24.46 16.02
C TYR A 10 -39.38 -24.80 16.75
N THR A 11 -39.31 -26.04 17.21
CA THR A 11 -38.13 -26.61 17.87
C THR A 11 -37.52 -27.65 16.94
N THR A 12 -36.31 -27.35 16.45
CA THR A 12 -35.52 -28.31 15.67
C THR A 12 -34.48 -28.95 16.59
N THR A 13 -34.43 -30.28 16.60
CA THR A 13 -33.38 -31.05 17.27
C THR A 13 -32.22 -31.27 16.30
N PRO A 14 -30.96 -31.05 16.69
CA PRO A 14 -29.82 -31.32 15.81
C PRO A 14 -29.69 -32.83 15.56
N GLY A 15 -29.54 -33.25 14.30
CA GLY A 15 -29.45 -34.68 13.95
C GLY A 15 -28.27 -35.42 14.61
N GLY A 16 -27.20 -34.71 14.97
CA GLY A 16 -26.10 -35.28 15.74
C GLY A 16 -26.49 -35.75 17.15
N ALA A 17 -27.60 -35.23 17.70
CA ALA A 17 -28.13 -35.68 18.99
C ALA A 17 -28.65 -37.11 18.96
N GLU A 18 -29.03 -37.64 17.79
CA GLU A 18 -29.49 -39.03 17.65
C GLU A 18 -28.36 -40.02 17.92
N PHE A 19 -27.13 -39.67 17.55
CA PHE A 19 -25.96 -40.53 17.72
C PHE A 19 -25.16 -40.18 18.97
N PHE A 20 -25.19 -38.91 19.41
CA PHE A 20 -24.43 -38.41 20.53
C PHE A 20 -25.25 -37.40 21.35
N GLU A 21 -25.81 -37.84 22.47
CA GLU A 21 -26.64 -37.01 23.36
C GLU A 21 -25.96 -35.68 23.76
N GLN A 22 -24.64 -35.68 23.90
CA GLN A 22 -23.86 -34.49 24.27
C GLN A 22 -23.97 -33.36 23.24
N LEU A 23 -24.13 -33.69 21.94
CA LEU A 23 -24.27 -32.70 20.87
C LEU A 23 -25.67 -32.05 20.82
N GLY A 24 -26.65 -32.66 21.48
CA GLY A 24 -28.00 -32.10 21.64
C GLY A 24 -28.14 -31.17 22.84
N ARG A 25 -27.14 -31.11 23.73
CA ARG A 25 -27.20 -30.27 24.94
C ARG A 25 -26.91 -28.82 24.57
N PRO A 26 -27.79 -27.87 24.92
CA PRO A 26 -27.54 -26.47 24.66
C PRO A 26 -26.31 -26.00 25.45
N THR A 27 -25.39 -25.31 24.77
CA THR A 27 -24.13 -24.80 25.36
C THR A 27 -24.36 -23.69 26.41
N GLY A 28 -25.60 -23.23 26.60
CA GLY A 28 -25.98 -22.13 27.48
C GLY A 28 -26.51 -20.93 26.71
N GLU A 29 -26.97 -19.90 27.43
CA GLU A 29 -27.37 -18.64 26.82
C GLU A 29 -26.13 -17.83 26.43
N VAL A 30 -26.00 -17.56 25.12
CA VAL A 30 -25.01 -16.61 24.63
C VAL A 30 -25.59 -15.21 24.78
N LEU A 31 -25.15 -14.48 25.80
CA LEU A 31 -25.43 -13.06 25.90
C LEU A 31 -24.58 -12.34 24.85
N PRO A 32 -25.18 -11.62 23.88
CA PRO A 32 -24.41 -10.84 22.93
C PRO A 32 -23.56 -9.83 23.72
N ALA A 33 -22.24 -9.89 23.52
CA ALA A 33 -21.34 -8.90 24.08
C ALA A 33 -21.77 -7.51 23.58
N PRO A 34 -21.75 -6.48 24.45
CA PRO A 34 -22.04 -5.12 24.01
C PRO A 34 -21.12 -4.76 22.84
N PRO A 35 -21.62 -4.07 21.80
CA PRO A 35 -20.77 -3.62 20.72
C PRO A 35 -19.62 -2.80 21.31
N THR A 36 -18.39 -3.15 20.95
CA THR A 36 -17.21 -2.39 21.37
C THR A 36 -17.36 -0.96 20.85
N CYS A 37 -17.78 -0.04 21.73
CA CYS A 37 -17.73 1.40 21.53
C CYS A 37 -16.27 1.90 21.64
N GLY A 38 -15.37 1.29 20.87
CA GLY A 38 -14.11 1.91 20.53
C GLY A 38 -14.35 2.82 19.32
N PRO A 39 -13.55 3.89 19.12
CA PRO A 39 -13.54 4.57 17.84
C PRO A 39 -13.30 3.52 16.76
N LEU A 40 -14.31 3.28 15.92
CA LEU A 40 -14.12 2.61 14.64
C LEU A 40 -13.30 3.60 13.82
N ASP A 41 -11.99 3.56 13.99
CA ASP A 41 -11.10 4.26 13.09
C ASP A 41 -11.40 3.70 11.70
N ILE A 42 -12.08 4.52 10.90
CA ILE A 42 -12.53 4.22 9.54
C ILE A 42 -11.31 3.91 8.65
N HIS A 43 -10.10 4.26 9.11
CA HIS A 43 -8.83 4.03 8.45
C HIS A 43 -8.03 2.86 9.03
N ARG A 44 -8.55 2.08 10.00
CA ARG A 44 -7.84 0.93 10.60
C ARG A 44 -7.38 -0.12 9.58
N GLY A 45 -8.01 -0.17 8.40
CA GLY A 45 -7.65 -1.05 7.27
C GLY A 45 -7.02 -0.35 6.06
N ALA A 46 -6.82 0.97 6.09
CA ALA A 46 -6.28 1.73 4.96
C ALA A 46 -4.76 1.57 4.86
N MET A 47 -4.30 0.43 4.34
CA MET A 47 -2.86 0.09 4.24
C MET A 47 -2.16 0.57 2.97
N MET A 48 -2.84 1.24 2.05
CA MET A 48 -2.25 1.60 0.75
C MET A 48 -1.57 2.97 0.81
N PRO A 49 -0.24 3.05 0.59
CA PRO A 49 0.46 4.32 0.61
C PRO A 49 -0.05 5.24 -0.51
N ILE A 50 -0.34 6.49 -0.15
CA ILE A 50 -0.77 7.52 -1.09
C ILE A 50 0.47 8.19 -1.70
N ARG A 51 0.39 8.54 -2.99
CA ARG A 51 1.46 9.28 -3.67
C ARG A 51 1.63 10.66 -3.03
N ARG A 52 2.87 10.99 -2.66
CA ARG A 52 3.23 12.31 -2.11
C ARG A 52 3.31 13.43 -3.15
N ARG A 53 3.43 13.08 -4.43
CA ARG A 53 3.61 14.00 -5.57
C ARG A 53 2.79 13.55 -6.76
N THR A 54 2.45 14.50 -7.63
CA THR A 54 1.77 14.20 -8.90
C THR A 54 2.73 13.53 -9.88
N ARG A 55 2.21 12.75 -10.83
CA ARG A 55 3.05 12.14 -11.89
C ARG A 55 3.78 13.19 -12.74
N ALA A 56 3.18 14.37 -12.90
CA ALA A 56 3.75 15.48 -13.64
C ALA A 56 4.98 16.06 -12.92
N GLU A 57 4.88 16.27 -11.60
CA GLU A 57 6.00 16.70 -10.76
C GLU A 57 7.16 15.71 -10.78
N ASP A 58 6.88 14.41 -10.61
CA ASP A 58 7.92 13.37 -10.64
C ASP A 58 8.62 13.29 -12.01
N LYS A 59 7.86 13.51 -13.09
CA LYS A 59 8.42 13.56 -14.46
C LYS A 59 9.29 14.80 -14.63
N ALA A 60 8.82 15.97 -14.21
CA ALA A 60 9.57 17.21 -14.27
C ALA A 60 10.88 17.12 -13.47
N TYR A 61 10.82 16.56 -12.25
CA TYR A 61 11.99 16.33 -11.40
C TYR A 61 13.03 15.45 -12.08
N ARG A 62 12.62 14.29 -12.63
CA ARG A 62 13.53 13.38 -13.33
C ARG A 62 14.19 14.02 -14.55
N ILE A 63 13.41 14.75 -15.36
CA ILE A 63 13.95 15.47 -16.53
C ILE A 63 14.97 16.53 -16.11
N ALA A 64 14.66 17.32 -15.06
CA ALA A 64 15.57 18.35 -14.57
C ALA A 64 16.89 17.75 -14.06
N LEU A 65 16.80 16.65 -13.30
CA LEU A 65 17.97 15.92 -12.80
C LEU A 65 18.84 15.40 -13.96
N GLU A 66 18.25 14.77 -14.97
CA GLU A 66 19.00 14.29 -16.14
C GLU A 66 19.65 15.43 -16.91
N ARG A 67 18.94 16.55 -17.10
CA ARG A 67 19.51 17.74 -17.74
C ARG A 67 20.70 18.29 -16.97
N GLN A 68 20.66 18.29 -15.64
CA GLN A 68 21.77 18.70 -14.81
C GLN A 68 22.99 17.78 -14.99
N HIS A 69 22.78 16.46 -14.97
CA HIS A 69 23.85 15.49 -15.21
C HIS A 69 24.45 15.63 -16.60
N ASN A 70 23.61 15.79 -17.63
CA ASN A 70 24.06 16.01 -19.01
C ASN A 70 24.85 17.31 -19.14
N ALA A 71 24.40 18.41 -18.51
CA ALA A 71 25.12 19.67 -18.51
C ALA A 71 26.48 19.57 -17.82
N ALA A 72 26.61 18.80 -16.74
CA ALA A 72 27.89 18.54 -16.09
C ALA A 72 28.83 17.71 -16.98
N ARG A 73 28.31 16.66 -17.64
CA ARG A 73 29.07 15.83 -18.58
C ARG A 73 29.58 16.64 -19.77
N LEU A 74 28.73 17.44 -20.39
CA LEU A 74 29.09 18.29 -21.52
C LEU A 74 30.16 19.33 -21.13
N ARG A 75 30.02 19.97 -19.96
CA ARG A 75 31.07 20.87 -19.43
C ARG A 75 32.41 20.18 -19.29
N ARG A 76 32.44 18.94 -18.78
CA ARG A 76 33.68 18.17 -18.67
C ARG A 76 34.32 17.90 -20.03
N ILE A 77 33.52 17.52 -21.03
CA ILE A 77 33.99 17.30 -22.40
C ILE A 77 34.56 18.60 -22.99
N GLN A 78 33.87 19.73 -22.80
CA GLN A 78 34.34 21.03 -23.27
C GLN A 78 35.69 21.43 -22.66
N LEU A 79 35.88 21.20 -21.36
CA LEU A 79 37.16 21.46 -20.70
C LEU A 79 38.30 20.62 -21.29
N LEU A 80 38.07 19.32 -21.49
CA LEU A 80 39.08 18.43 -22.09
C LEU A 80 39.40 18.82 -23.53
N LEU A 81 38.39 19.25 -24.29
CA LEU A 81 38.57 19.73 -25.66
C LEU A 81 39.38 21.04 -25.68
N ALA A 82 39.08 21.98 -24.78
CA ALA A 82 39.83 23.22 -24.65
C ALA A 82 41.30 22.98 -24.25
N GLU A 83 41.55 22.08 -23.29
CA GLU A 83 42.89 21.66 -22.89
C GLU A 83 43.67 21.06 -24.08
N ARG A 84 43.03 20.17 -24.83
CA ARG A 84 43.63 19.58 -26.05
C ARG A 84 44.00 20.65 -27.07
N LEU A 85 43.07 21.56 -27.38
CA LEU A 85 43.32 22.64 -28.34
C LEU A 85 44.49 23.54 -27.88
N SER A 86 44.56 23.88 -26.59
CA SER A 86 45.68 24.69 -26.06
C SER A 86 47.04 24.00 -26.16
N ARG A 87 47.08 22.67 -26.12
CA ARG A 87 48.32 21.89 -26.29
C ARG A 87 48.77 21.88 -27.76
N ASP A 88 47.80 21.84 -28.68
CA ASP A 88 48.06 21.82 -30.12
C ASP A 88 48.39 23.23 -30.67
N ASP A 89 48.05 24.31 -29.94
CA ASP A 89 48.39 25.71 -30.27
C ASP A 89 49.83 26.12 -29.89
N GLU A 90 50.59 25.27 -29.17
CA GLU A 90 51.99 25.55 -28.84
C GLU A 90 52.88 25.18 -30.03
N PRO A 91 53.56 26.16 -30.69
CA PRO A 91 54.38 25.86 -31.85
C PRO A 91 55.54 24.94 -31.43
N PRO A 92 55.86 23.91 -32.24
CA PRO A 92 56.92 22.98 -31.89
C PRO A 92 58.24 23.71 -31.66
N PRO A 93 59.02 23.33 -30.63
CA PRO A 93 60.34 23.91 -30.44
C PRO A 93 61.21 23.55 -31.65
N PHE A 94 61.86 24.56 -32.20
CA PHE A 94 62.64 24.57 -33.44
C PHE A 94 63.56 23.35 -33.64
#